data_AF-A0A0G1L514-F1
#
_entry.id   AF-A0A0G1L514-F1
#
_cell.length_a   1.000
_cell.length_b   1.000
_cell.length_c   1.000
_cell.angle_alpha   90.00
_cell.angle_beta   90.00
_cell.angle_gamma   90.00
#
_symmetry.space_group_name_H-M   'P 1'
#
loop_
_entity.id
_entity.type
_entity.pdbx_description
1 polymer ?
#
loop_
_entity_poly.entity_id
_entity_poly.type
_entity_poly.pdbx_seq_one_letter_code
_entity_poly.pdbx_strand_id
1 'polypeptide(L)' 'AYASHHDRHENIGEGYIGLDGFKALAKEKRLWNKTWLLEVPGFEGEGPDKKNIDIVRSLFDK' A
#
# COMPACT_ATOMS: atom_id res chain seq x y z
N ALA A 1 7.66 21.88 8.09
CA ALA A 1 8.81 21.58 7.22
C ALA A 1 8.26 21.01 5.91
N TYR A 2 8.29 21.79 4.83
CA TYR A 2 7.99 21.32 3.48
C TYR A 2 9.34 20.98 2.82
N ALA A 3 9.44 19.82 2.14
CA ALA A 3 10.66 19.20 1.60
C ALA A 3 11.46 18.26 2.53
N SER A 4 10.81 17.43 3.36
CA SER A 4 11.57 16.50 4.24
C SER A 4 12.25 15.33 3.51
N HIS A 5 12.01 15.10 2.21
CA HIS A 5 12.58 13.97 1.42
C HIS A 5 12.60 12.64 2.20
N HIS A 6 11.59 12.42 3.03
CA HIS A 6 11.55 11.27 3.92
C HIS A 6 10.96 10.12 3.14
N ASP A 7 11.86 9.28 2.62
CA ASP A 7 11.55 7.97 2.05
C ASP A 7 11.19 7.00 3.19
N ARG A 8 10.05 7.27 3.83
CA ARG A 8 9.53 6.52 4.98
C ARG A 8 8.25 5.83 4.58
N HIS A 9 8.38 4.54 4.29
CA HIS A 9 7.24 3.70 3.97
C HIS A 9 6.54 3.25 5.26
N GLU A 10 5.21 3.18 5.21
CA GLU A 10 4.35 2.69 6.28
C GLU A 10 3.56 1.48 5.75
N ASN A 11 3.07 0.63 6.66
CA ASN A 11 2.19 -0.48 6.26
C ASN A 11 0.90 0.04 5.61
N ILE A 12 0.25 -0.83 4.86
CA ILE A 12 -0.94 -0.49 4.08
C ILE A 12 -2.06 -0.01 5.01
N GLY A 13 -2.40 1.28 4.88
CA GLY A 13 -3.44 1.93 5.69
C GLY A 13 -2.95 2.62 6.96
N GLU A 14 -1.68 2.44 7.38
CA GLU A 14 -1.12 3.06 8.59
C GLU A 14 -0.50 4.44 8.30
N GLY A 15 -0.17 4.74 7.05
CA GLY A 15 0.35 6.04 6.61
C GLY A 15 -0.73 7.03 6.12
N TYR A 16 -0.28 8.23 5.72
CA TYR A 16 -1.17 9.34 5.33
C TYR A 16 -1.94 9.13 4.02
N ILE A 17 -1.49 8.24 3.13
CA ILE A 17 -2.27 7.85 1.94
C ILE A 17 -3.56 7.12 2.37
N GLY A 18 -3.49 6.37 3.47
CA GLY A 18 -4.60 5.62 4.04
C GLY A 18 -5.16 4.54 3.11
N LEU A 19 -6.13 3.78 3.62
CA LEU A 19 -6.80 2.74 2.83
C LEU A 19 -7.62 3.32 1.67
N ASP A 20 -8.12 4.54 1.79
CA ASP A 20 -8.96 5.13 0.75
C ASP A 20 -8.16 5.51 -0.51
N GLY A 21 -6.89 5.91 -0.35
CA GLY A 21 -5.97 6.07 -1.48
C GLY A 21 -5.73 4.75 -2.23
N PHE A 22 -5.44 3.67 -1.49
CA PHE A 22 -5.27 2.35 -2.10
C PHE A 22 -6.55 1.82 -2.74
N LYS A 23 -7.73 2.06 -2.15
CA LYS A 23 -9.03 1.73 -2.78
C LYS A 23 -9.25 2.49 -4.09
N ALA A 24 -8.83 3.76 -4.15
CA ALA A 24 -8.92 4.53 -5.38
C ALA A 24 -8.02 3.95 -6.48
N LEU A 25 -6.79 3.57 -6.13
CA LEU A 25 -5.86 2.89 -7.04
C LEU A 25 -6.40 1.51 -7.49
N ALA A 26 -6.98 0.73 -6.58
CA ALA A 26 -7.55 -0.58 -6.90
C ALA A 26 -8.74 -0.47 -7.88
N LYS A 27 -9.51 0.62 -7.85
CA LYS A 27 -10.61 0.89 -8.80
C LYS A 27 -10.13 1.35 -10.19
N GLU A 28 -8.87 1.74 -10.34
CA GLU A 28 -8.33 2.22 -11.61
C GLU A 28 -8.02 1.05 -12.54
N LYS A 29 -8.91 0.84 -13.52
CA LYS A 29 -8.83 -0.28 -14.48
C LYS A 29 -7.53 -0.33 -15.27
N ARG A 30 -6.86 0.81 -15.51
CA ARG A 30 -5.55 0.86 -16.19
C ARG A 30 -4.43 0.18 -15.40
N LEU A 31 -4.60 -0.03 -14.09
CA LEU A 31 -3.62 -0.65 -13.20
C LEU A 31 -3.87 -2.14 -12.95
N TRP A 32 -5.00 -2.70 -13.41
CA TRP A 32 -5.40 -4.07 -13.10
C TRP A 32 -4.47 -5.15 -13.69
N ASN A 33 -3.80 -4.86 -14.81
CA ASN A 33 -2.85 -5.77 -15.44
C ASN A 33 -1.39 -5.46 -15.06
N LYS A 34 -1.17 -4.67 -14.01
CA LYS A 34 0.16 -4.28 -13.53
C LYS A 34 0.51 -5.07 -12.28
N THR A 35 1.80 -5.32 -12.10
CA THR A 35 2.32 -5.90 -10.86
C THR A 35 2.40 -4.81 -9.78
N TRP A 36 1.81 -5.10 -8.63
CA TRP A 36 1.91 -4.25 -7.45
C TRP A 36 3.00 -4.83 -6.54
N LEU A 37 4.09 -4.10 -6.36
CA LEU A 37 5.21 -4.49 -5.50
C LEU A 37 5.13 -3.68 -4.20
N LEU A 38 5.12 -4.37 -3.06
CA LEU A 38 5.09 -3.72 -1.75
C LEU A 38 6.51 -3.61 -1.20
N GLU A 39 6.91 -2.42 -0.79
CA GLU A 39 8.19 -2.11 -0.13
C GLU A 39 7.94 -1.57 1.29
N VAL A 40 6.94 -2.13 1.96
CA VAL A 40 6.51 -1.73 3.31
C VAL A 40 7.43 -2.34 4.38
N PRO A 41 7.51 -1.74 5.58
CA PRO A 41 8.34 -2.27 6.67
C PRO A 41 7.85 -3.63 7.22
N GLY A 42 6.57 -3.98 7.03
CA GLY A 42 5.95 -5.16 7.64
C GLY A 42 5.48 -4.87 9.06
N PHE A 43 4.50 -5.63 9.54
CA PHE A 43 3.96 -5.46 10.90
C PHE A 43 4.97 -5.86 11.98
N GLU A 44 5.88 -6.78 11.66
CA GLU A 44 6.97 -7.21 12.56
C GLU A 44 8.32 -6.53 12.23
N GLY A 45 8.36 -5.62 11.25
CA GLY A 45 9.59 -4.93 10.84
C GLY A 45 10.56 -5.76 9.97
N GLU A 46 10.16 -6.96 9.55
CA GLU A 46 10.98 -7.88 8.73
C GLU A 46 10.76 -7.69 7.21
N GLY A 47 10.20 -6.54 6.81
CA GLY A 47 9.86 -6.23 5.43
C GLY A 47 8.45 -6.68 5.01
N PRO A 48 8.15 -6.65 3.70
CA PRO A 48 6.81 -6.92 3.19
C PRO A 48 6.28 -8.29 3.61
N ASP A 49 5.06 -8.31 4.17
CA ASP A 49 4.46 -9.52 4.74
C ASP A 49 3.11 -9.88 4.09
N LYS A 50 2.64 -11.09 4.42
CA LYS A 50 1.36 -11.61 3.92
C LYS A 50 0.18 -10.73 4.33
N LYS A 51 0.23 -10.11 5.53
CA LYS A 51 -0.88 -9.31 6.05
C LYS A 51 -1.09 -8.06 5.20
N ASN A 52 -0.02 -7.37 4.81
CA ASN A 52 -0.09 -6.24 3.88
C ASN A 52 -0.61 -6.65 2.50
N ILE A 53 -0.17 -7.81 1.98
CA ILE A 53 -0.68 -8.37 0.71
C ILE A 53 -2.19 -8.65 0.79
N ASP A 54 -2.65 -9.28 1.88
CA ASP A 54 -4.06 -9.62 2.09
C ASP A 54 -4.92 -8.35 2.18
N ILE A 55 -4.43 -7.30 2.86
CA ILE A 55 -5.11 -5.99 2.90
C ILE A 55 -5.28 -5.45 1.50
N VAL A 56 -4.22 -5.36 0.68
CA VAL A 56 -4.31 -4.83 -0.69
C VAL A 56 -5.25 -5.66 -1.55
N ARG A 57 -5.17 -7.00 -1.48
CA ARG A 57 -6.05 -7.90 -2.23
C ARG A 57 -7.53 -7.66 -1.92
N SER A 58 -7.86 -7.46 -0.64
CA SER A 58 -9.25 -7.18 -0.22
C SER A 58 -9.85 -5.91 -0.85
N LEU A 59 -9.02 -5.04 -1.44
CA LEU A 59 -9.48 -3.79 -2.07
C LEU A 59 -9.87 -3.97 -3.54
N PHE A 60 -9.49 -5.08 -4.18
CA PHE A 60 -9.84 -5.40 -5.58
C PHE A 60 -11.18 -6.12 -5.71
N ASP A 61 -11.69 -6.69 -4.62
CA ASP A 61 -12.94 -7.44 -4.64
C ASP A 61 -14.16 -6.51 -4.47
N LYS A 62 -14.86 -6.26 -5.59
CA LYS A 62 -16.29 -5.90 -5.68
C LYS A 62 -16.87 -6.33 -7.04
#